data_AF-A0A524FYX0-F1
#
_entry.id   AF-A0A524FYX0-F1
#
_cell.length_a   1.000
_cell.length_b   1.000
_cell.length_c   1.000
_cell.angle_alpha   90.00
_cell.angle_beta   90.00
_cell.angle_gamma   90.00
#
_symmetry.space_group_name_H-M   'P 1'
#
loop_
_entity.id
_entity.type
_entity.pdbx_description
1 polymer ?
#
loop_
_entity_poly.entity_id
_entity_poly.type
_entity_poly.pdbx_seq_one_letter_code
_entity_poly.pdbx_strand_id
1 'polypeptide(L)'
;MVVKKYSELLRVRPRPDEMTFTEHVSGVTVDFDHSLLEKYLPITSGVQGGDKALAATLGVVIPEATREALLETDFIGVYGRVVRSKETPNLICLQYLYVWDYQAVPAHEGDYEPIYVYVDKKRQFAIYDLVHYCSRRLDFELPLSGKLGLRTIPGWHSFLPAIISEKSQDRILEIKPLSDQHLRAWWSIPEESTRLKIINHLKDPFQMEAPGHFMDNPDENARTMCCTFLEIEKALAEFEDPKEAIIEGIKRAFSRCIGIFALHRLGAFLQLIREMNDIGMIKAPISDGGIDIMAITNMLKDGFISVTKAGQAFFDRLYTSKSSED
;
A
#
# COMPACT_ATOMS: atom_id res chain seq x y z
N MET A 1 -6.55 21.52 14.28
CA MET A 1 -7.19 21.54 12.95
C MET A 1 -6.10 21.26 11.93
N VAL A 2 -6.24 20.15 11.23
CA VAL A 2 -5.30 19.65 10.22
C VAL A 2 -5.46 20.48 8.93
N VAL A 3 -4.37 20.96 8.33
CA VAL A 3 -4.42 21.86 7.15
C VAL A 3 -4.01 21.10 5.90
N LYS A 4 -4.96 20.81 5.00
CA LYS A 4 -4.73 20.07 3.75
C LYS A 4 -4.30 21.01 2.62
N LYS A 5 -3.02 20.99 2.24
CA LYS A 5 -2.43 21.92 1.26
C LYS A 5 -2.82 21.59 -0.18
N TYR A 6 -3.01 20.30 -0.49
CA TYR A 6 -3.23 19.82 -1.87
C TYR A 6 -4.62 19.28 -2.18
N SER A 7 -5.59 19.51 -1.30
CA SER A 7 -6.98 19.04 -1.46
C SER A 7 -7.57 19.30 -2.86
N GLU A 8 -7.34 20.49 -3.42
CA GLU A 8 -7.85 20.89 -4.74
C GLU A 8 -7.16 20.14 -5.89
N LEU A 9 -5.86 19.85 -5.75
CA LEU A 9 -5.12 19.08 -6.76
C LEU A 9 -5.48 17.58 -6.72
N LEU A 10 -5.94 17.07 -5.56
CA LEU A 10 -6.40 15.69 -5.42
C LEU A 10 -7.85 15.51 -5.94
N ARG A 11 -8.69 16.54 -5.83
CA ARG A 11 -10.13 16.49 -6.17
C ARG A 11 -10.46 17.14 -7.52
N VAL A 12 -9.57 16.99 -8.50
CA VAL A 12 -9.81 17.52 -9.85
C VAL A 12 -11.04 16.86 -10.46
N ARG A 13 -11.88 17.66 -11.13
CA ARG A 13 -13.08 17.21 -11.83
C ARG A 13 -13.08 17.72 -13.26
N PRO A 14 -12.35 17.05 -14.17
CA PRO A 14 -12.32 17.45 -15.58
C PRO A 14 -13.70 17.30 -16.19
N ARG A 15 -14.03 18.17 -17.15
CA ARG A 15 -15.26 17.99 -17.93
C ARG A 15 -15.12 16.77 -18.86
N PRO A 16 -16.15 15.91 -18.99
CA PRO A 16 -16.05 14.69 -19.80
C PRO A 16 -15.59 14.91 -21.25
N ASP A 17 -15.99 16.03 -21.86
CA ASP A 17 -15.62 16.43 -23.22
C ASP A 17 -14.19 16.94 -23.36
N GLU A 18 -13.52 17.26 -22.25
CA GLU A 18 -12.13 17.72 -22.21
C GLU A 18 -11.15 16.63 -21.80
N MET A 19 -11.63 15.45 -21.41
CA MET A 19 -10.77 14.36 -20.94
C MET A 19 -9.91 13.83 -22.08
N THR A 20 -8.61 13.77 -21.83
CA THR A 20 -7.64 13.16 -22.73
C THR A 20 -6.93 11.99 -22.04
N PHE A 21 -6.43 11.06 -22.86
CA PHE A 21 -5.75 9.84 -22.42
C PHE A 21 -4.47 9.63 -23.23
N THR A 22 -3.63 10.65 -23.27
CA THR A 22 -2.42 10.73 -24.10
C THR A 22 -1.13 10.59 -23.29
N GLU A 23 -1.22 10.62 -21.96
CA GLU A 23 -0.08 10.40 -21.06
C GLU A 23 0.27 8.90 -20.95
N HIS A 24 0.87 8.38 -22.03
CA HIS A 24 1.38 7.02 -22.16
C HIS A 24 2.54 6.96 -23.17
N VAL A 25 3.27 5.84 -23.20
CA VAL A 25 4.36 5.65 -24.19
C VAL A 25 3.83 5.30 -25.59
N SER A 26 4.70 5.40 -26.59
CA SER A 26 4.41 4.90 -27.94
C SER A 26 4.18 3.39 -27.93
N GLY A 27 3.31 2.89 -28.80
CA GLY A 27 2.97 1.46 -28.85
C GLY A 27 1.85 1.04 -27.90
N VAL A 28 1.40 1.95 -27.03
CA VAL A 28 0.29 1.75 -26.10
C VAL A 28 -0.89 2.64 -26.50
N THR A 29 -2.11 2.19 -26.20
CA THR A 29 -3.33 3.00 -26.28
C THR A 29 -4.05 3.00 -24.95
N VAL A 30 -4.59 4.15 -24.57
CA VAL A 30 -5.31 4.33 -23.31
C VAL A 30 -6.70 4.89 -23.57
N ASP A 31 -7.70 4.35 -22.88
CA ASP A 31 -9.08 4.80 -22.91
C ASP A 31 -9.77 4.59 -21.57
N PHE A 32 -11.02 5.04 -21.46
CA PHE A 32 -11.87 4.78 -20.31
C PHE A 32 -13.03 3.88 -20.73
N ASP A 33 -13.04 2.67 -20.20
CA ASP A 33 -14.13 1.70 -20.35
C ASP A 33 -14.65 1.33 -18.95
N HIS A 34 -15.68 2.04 -18.50
CA HIS A 34 -16.25 1.86 -17.18
C HIS A 34 -16.74 0.43 -16.95
N SER A 35 -17.40 -0.17 -17.93
CA SER A 35 -17.94 -1.53 -17.80
C SER A 35 -16.84 -2.57 -17.64
N LEU A 36 -15.71 -2.41 -18.35
CA LEU A 36 -14.57 -3.30 -18.21
C LEU A 36 -13.87 -3.11 -16.85
N LEU A 37 -13.69 -1.86 -16.42
CA LEU A 37 -13.08 -1.54 -15.13
C LEU A 37 -13.93 -2.06 -13.97
N GLU A 38 -15.25 -1.87 -14.00
CA GLU A 38 -16.15 -2.35 -12.96
C GLU A 38 -16.16 -3.88 -12.88
N LYS A 39 -16.17 -4.56 -14.02
CA LYS A 39 -16.16 -6.02 -14.10
C LYS A 39 -14.93 -6.67 -13.43
N TYR A 40 -13.78 -6.00 -13.52
CA TYR A 40 -12.49 -6.54 -13.08
C TYR A 40 -11.89 -5.76 -11.90
N LEU A 41 -12.69 -4.91 -11.23
CA LEU A 41 -12.28 -4.23 -10.02
C LEU A 41 -12.00 -5.29 -8.93
N PRO A 42 -10.81 -5.32 -8.32
CA PRO A 42 -10.53 -6.24 -7.23
C PRO A 42 -11.46 -5.98 -6.04
N ILE A 43 -11.90 -7.05 -5.39
CA ILE A 43 -12.58 -6.96 -4.11
C ILE A 43 -11.60 -6.31 -3.11
N THR A 44 -12.06 -5.26 -2.44
CA THR A 44 -11.26 -4.52 -1.46
C THR A 44 -11.96 -4.42 -0.11
N SER A 45 -11.19 -4.18 0.95
CA SER A 45 -11.72 -3.87 2.29
C SER A 45 -10.85 -2.86 3.00
N GLY A 46 -11.48 -1.89 3.67
CA GLY A 46 -10.79 -0.91 4.52
C GLY A 46 -10.37 0.37 3.79
N VAL A 47 -10.70 0.54 2.51
CA VAL A 47 -10.31 1.72 1.71
C VAL A 47 -10.92 3.02 2.25
N GLN A 48 -12.21 3.01 2.60
CA GLN A 48 -12.93 4.23 3.00
C GLN A 48 -12.90 4.54 4.50
N GLY A 49 -12.83 3.50 5.33
CA GLY A 49 -13.01 3.60 6.79
C GLY A 49 -11.86 3.04 7.62
N GLY A 50 -10.82 2.50 6.97
CA GLY A 50 -9.71 1.84 7.62
C GLY A 50 -9.03 2.71 8.67
N ASP A 51 -8.66 3.95 8.32
CA ASP A 51 -7.94 4.85 9.23
C ASP A 51 -8.77 5.27 10.43
N LYS A 52 -10.06 5.55 10.22
CA LYS A 52 -10.98 5.87 11.32
C LYS A 52 -11.15 4.67 12.26
N ALA A 53 -11.23 3.46 11.71
CA ALA A 53 -11.27 2.24 12.49
C ALA A 53 -9.94 2.00 13.24
N LEU A 54 -8.80 2.29 12.63
CA LEU A 54 -7.48 2.21 13.25
C LEU A 54 -7.37 3.21 14.41
N ALA A 55 -7.69 4.48 14.18
CA ALA A 55 -7.70 5.53 15.19
C ALA A 55 -8.61 5.17 16.38
N ALA A 56 -9.81 4.65 16.12
CA ALA A 56 -10.73 4.21 17.16
C ALA A 56 -10.23 2.97 17.93
N THR A 57 -9.60 2.03 17.23
CA THR A 57 -9.08 0.78 17.83
C THR A 57 -7.87 1.04 18.72
N LEU A 58 -6.96 1.91 18.28
CA LEU A 58 -5.74 2.25 19.00
C LEU A 58 -5.99 3.30 20.08
N GLY A 59 -6.95 4.20 19.90
CA GLY A 59 -7.41 5.15 20.91
C GLY A 59 -6.25 5.99 21.47
N VAL A 60 -5.96 5.82 22.77
CA VAL A 60 -4.90 6.56 23.49
C VAL A 60 -3.51 5.91 23.39
N VAL A 61 -3.39 4.79 22.66
CA VAL A 61 -2.10 4.09 22.47
C VAL A 61 -1.19 4.84 21.50
N ILE A 62 -1.78 5.58 20.55
CA ILE A 62 -1.05 6.42 19.59
C ILE A 62 -1.02 7.88 20.05
N PRO A 63 -0.03 8.68 19.61
CA PRO A 63 -0.02 10.12 19.86
C PRO A 63 -1.30 10.80 19.35
N GLU A 64 -1.78 11.81 20.08
CA GLU A 64 -3.00 12.54 19.70
C GLU A 64 -2.91 13.11 18.29
N ALA A 65 -1.76 13.66 17.90
CA ALA A 65 -1.53 14.19 16.57
C ALA A 65 -1.69 13.11 15.47
N THR A 66 -1.17 11.90 15.70
CA THR A 66 -1.35 10.75 14.78
C THR A 66 -2.81 10.33 14.71
N ARG A 67 -3.52 10.35 15.84
CA ARG A 67 -4.94 10.01 15.89
C ARG A 67 -5.79 11.03 15.12
N GLU A 68 -5.57 12.32 15.34
CA GLU A 68 -6.24 13.38 14.60
C GLU A 68 -5.98 13.26 13.10
N ALA A 69 -4.73 12.99 12.72
CA ALA A 69 -4.34 12.83 11.32
C ALA A 69 -5.08 11.66 10.62
N LEU A 70 -5.16 10.49 11.28
CA LEU A 70 -5.94 9.33 10.79
C LEU A 70 -7.44 9.61 10.70
N LEU A 71 -8.00 10.38 11.63
CA LEU A 71 -9.44 10.73 11.61
C LEU A 71 -9.79 11.69 10.47
N GLU A 72 -8.84 12.54 10.09
CA GLU A 72 -8.96 13.52 9.01
C GLU A 72 -8.62 12.95 7.63
N THR A 73 -8.15 11.70 7.50
CA THR A 73 -7.94 11.07 6.19
C THR A 73 -9.27 11.01 5.41
N ASP A 74 -9.24 11.53 4.17
CA ASP A 74 -10.36 11.41 3.25
C ASP A 74 -10.01 10.50 2.07
N PHE A 75 -10.80 9.45 1.86
CA PHE A 75 -10.75 8.71 0.60
C PHE A 75 -11.39 9.53 -0.52
N ILE A 76 -10.63 9.83 -1.56
CA ILE A 76 -11.05 10.67 -2.70
C ILE A 76 -11.75 9.87 -3.78
N GLY A 77 -11.29 8.65 -4.03
CA GLY A 77 -11.90 7.75 -4.99
C GLY A 77 -10.93 6.76 -5.62
N VAL A 78 -11.49 5.88 -6.44
CA VAL A 78 -10.74 5.00 -7.35
C VAL A 78 -10.76 5.62 -8.73
N TYR A 79 -9.60 5.84 -9.33
CA TYR A 79 -9.46 6.36 -10.68
C TYR A 79 -8.95 5.25 -11.61
N GLY A 80 -9.72 4.98 -12.66
CA GLY A 80 -9.50 3.87 -13.57
C GLY A 80 -9.20 4.30 -15.00
N ARG A 81 -8.32 3.59 -15.69
CA ARG A 81 -8.19 3.63 -17.15
C ARG A 81 -7.73 2.28 -17.70
N VAL A 82 -8.05 2.03 -18.97
CA VAL A 82 -7.73 0.79 -19.66
C VAL A 82 -6.56 1.04 -20.58
N VAL A 83 -5.58 0.14 -20.55
CA VAL A 83 -4.32 0.26 -21.28
C VAL A 83 -4.10 -1.00 -22.10
N ARG A 84 -3.86 -0.83 -23.40
CA ARG A 84 -3.62 -1.92 -24.35
C ARG A 84 -2.29 -1.72 -25.06
N SER A 85 -1.50 -2.77 -25.16
CA SER A 85 -0.24 -2.78 -25.91
C SER A 85 -0.45 -3.28 -27.33
N LYS A 86 0.22 -2.66 -28.30
CA LYS A 86 0.31 -3.17 -29.66
C LYS A 86 1.23 -4.39 -29.77
N GLU A 87 2.19 -4.53 -28.87
CA GLU A 87 3.15 -5.64 -28.85
C GLU A 87 2.54 -6.91 -28.22
N THR A 88 1.69 -6.73 -27.20
CA THR A 88 0.98 -7.82 -26.51
C THR A 88 -0.54 -7.64 -26.60
N PRO A 89 -1.14 -7.69 -27.81
CA PRO A 89 -2.54 -7.29 -28.04
C PRO A 89 -3.59 -8.16 -27.34
N ASN A 90 -3.20 -9.33 -26.83
CA ASN A 90 -4.08 -10.23 -26.09
C ASN A 90 -4.11 -9.94 -24.58
N LEU A 91 -3.21 -9.08 -24.08
CA LEU A 91 -3.09 -8.74 -22.68
C LEU A 91 -3.58 -7.30 -22.48
N ILE A 92 -4.59 -7.13 -21.65
CA ILE A 92 -5.14 -5.82 -21.29
C ILE A 92 -4.69 -5.51 -19.86
N CYS A 93 -4.22 -4.29 -19.62
CA CYS A 93 -3.96 -3.79 -18.28
C CYS A 93 -5.06 -2.80 -17.88
N LEU A 94 -5.70 -3.05 -16.76
CA LEU A 94 -6.67 -2.18 -16.12
C LEU A 94 -5.95 -1.50 -14.96
N GLN A 95 -5.73 -0.20 -15.07
CA GLN A 95 -5.05 0.59 -14.05
C GLN A 95 -6.10 1.16 -13.11
N TYR A 96 -5.97 0.89 -11.82
CA TYR A 96 -6.75 1.51 -10.74
C TYR A 96 -5.79 2.28 -9.86
N LEU A 97 -6.12 3.53 -9.56
CA LEU A 97 -5.41 4.35 -8.58
C LEU A 97 -6.35 4.74 -7.46
N TYR A 98 -6.06 4.27 -6.27
CA TYR A 98 -6.78 4.63 -5.06
C TYR A 98 -6.13 5.88 -4.49
N VAL A 99 -6.93 6.90 -4.23
CA VAL A 99 -6.42 8.22 -3.83
C VAL A 99 -6.99 8.61 -2.49
N TRP A 100 -6.12 8.99 -1.56
CA TRP A 100 -6.50 9.57 -0.28
C TRP A 100 -5.92 10.98 -0.17
N ASP A 101 -6.71 11.89 0.38
CA ASP A 101 -6.22 13.15 0.92
C ASP A 101 -5.84 12.91 2.37
N TYR A 102 -4.64 12.35 2.50
CA TYR A 102 -4.03 11.87 3.72
C TYR A 102 -3.15 12.94 4.34
N GLN A 103 -3.08 12.93 5.67
CA GLN A 103 -2.00 13.55 6.42
C GLN A 103 -1.38 12.51 7.32
N ALA A 104 -0.11 12.23 7.13
CA ALA A 104 0.62 11.34 8.01
C ALA A 104 1.44 12.07 9.07
N VAL A 105 2.00 11.28 9.99
CA VAL A 105 3.05 11.72 10.92
C VAL A 105 4.28 10.84 10.68
N PRO A 106 5.40 11.37 10.15
CA PRO A 106 5.63 12.77 9.75
C PRO A 106 4.91 13.15 8.45
N ALA A 107 4.66 14.45 8.28
CA ALA A 107 3.80 15.03 7.25
C ALA A 107 4.17 14.59 5.81
N HIS A 108 3.40 13.67 5.27
CA HIS A 108 3.18 13.52 3.84
C HIS A 108 1.71 13.80 3.56
N GLU A 109 1.47 14.60 2.54
CA GLU A 109 0.13 14.93 2.06
C GLU A 109 -0.18 14.15 0.80
N GLY A 110 -1.40 13.65 0.65
CA GLY A 110 -1.84 12.92 -0.55
C GLY A 110 -1.20 11.53 -0.69
N ASP A 111 -2.04 10.50 -0.76
CA ASP A 111 -1.59 9.13 -0.95
C ASP A 111 -2.21 8.51 -2.21
N TYR A 112 -1.42 7.74 -2.95
CA TYR A 112 -1.80 7.14 -4.22
C TYR A 112 -1.34 5.69 -4.27
N GLU A 113 -2.29 4.77 -4.32
CA GLU A 113 -1.98 3.35 -4.29
C GLU A 113 -2.49 2.65 -5.54
N PRO A 114 -1.57 2.18 -6.39
CA PRO A 114 -1.97 1.57 -7.64
C PRO A 114 -2.27 0.09 -7.49
N ILE A 115 -3.28 -0.35 -8.24
CA ILE A 115 -3.52 -1.76 -8.55
C ILE A 115 -3.66 -1.88 -10.06
N TYR A 116 -2.84 -2.73 -10.66
CA TYR A 116 -2.82 -3.04 -12.09
C TYR A 116 -3.37 -4.44 -12.30
N VAL A 117 -4.57 -4.56 -12.87
CA VAL A 117 -5.15 -5.87 -13.20
C VAL A 117 -4.85 -6.21 -14.64
N TYR A 118 -4.10 -7.28 -14.84
CA TYR A 118 -3.79 -7.83 -16.15
C TYR A 118 -4.75 -8.96 -16.47
N VAL A 119 -5.39 -8.84 -17.62
CA VAL A 119 -6.38 -9.81 -18.09
C VAL A 119 -5.99 -10.29 -19.49
N ASP A 120 -5.85 -11.61 -19.64
CA ASP A 120 -5.81 -12.28 -20.93
C ASP A 120 -6.88 -13.39 -20.98
N LYS A 121 -7.03 -14.09 -22.12
CA LYS A 121 -8.05 -15.15 -22.29
C LYS A 121 -7.88 -16.35 -21.34
N LYS A 122 -6.71 -16.51 -20.72
CA LYS A 122 -6.30 -17.68 -19.93
C LYS A 122 -5.94 -17.35 -18.48
N ARG A 123 -5.60 -16.10 -18.18
CA ARG A 123 -5.02 -15.67 -16.91
C ARG A 123 -5.56 -14.30 -16.51
N GLN A 124 -5.69 -14.13 -15.20
CA GLN A 124 -5.97 -12.85 -14.58
C GLN A 124 -5.08 -12.71 -13.35
N PHE A 125 -4.38 -11.59 -13.23
CA PHE A 125 -3.57 -11.30 -12.05
C PHE A 125 -3.56 -9.80 -11.76
N ALA A 126 -3.45 -9.42 -10.50
CA ALA A 126 -3.15 -8.06 -10.09
C ALA A 126 -1.66 -7.90 -9.81
N ILE A 127 -1.10 -6.76 -10.17
CA ILE A 127 0.10 -6.21 -9.57
C ILE A 127 -0.33 -5.04 -8.69
N TYR A 128 0.00 -5.06 -7.42
CA TYR A 128 -0.37 -4.03 -6.45
C TYR A 128 0.87 -3.55 -5.70
N ASP A 129 0.80 -2.35 -5.12
CA ASP A 129 1.87 -1.83 -4.27
C ASP A 129 1.73 -2.33 -2.83
N LEU A 130 2.87 -2.65 -2.25
CA LEU A 130 3.04 -3.05 -0.88
C LEU A 130 3.93 -2.00 -0.19
N VAL A 131 3.28 -1.17 0.62
CA VAL A 131 3.87 -0.17 1.51
C VAL A 131 4.69 0.87 0.74
N HIS A 132 4.28 1.31 -0.44
CA HIS A 132 4.99 2.31 -1.27
C HIS A 132 6.40 1.93 -1.73
N TYR A 133 6.86 0.71 -1.42
CA TYR A 133 8.24 0.31 -1.65
C TYR A 133 8.36 -0.77 -2.71
N CYS A 134 7.33 -1.58 -2.95
CA CYS A 134 7.49 -2.74 -3.83
C CYS A 134 6.20 -3.29 -4.39
N SER A 135 6.26 -3.74 -5.62
CA SER A 135 5.13 -4.36 -6.28
C SER A 135 5.05 -5.86 -5.97
N ARG A 136 3.83 -6.38 -5.91
CA ARG A 136 3.54 -7.80 -5.71
C ARG A 136 2.51 -8.28 -6.72
N ARG A 137 2.62 -9.55 -7.10
CA ARG A 137 1.63 -10.19 -7.96
C ARG A 137 0.68 -11.03 -7.11
N LEU A 138 -0.61 -10.89 -7.37
CA LEU A 138 -1.67 -11.75 -6.89
C LEU A 138 -2.36 -12.39 -8.09
N ASP A 139 -2.20 -13.71 -8.25
CA ASP A 139 -2.92 -14.47 -9.26
C ASP A 139 -4.35 -14.73 -8.80
N PHE A 140 -5.32 -14.50 -9.69
CA PHE A 140 -6.71 -14.81 -9.45
C PHE A 140 -7.11 -16.06 -10.24
N GLU A 141 -7.90 -16.94 -9.64
CA GLU A 141 -8.58 -17.99 -10.38
C GLU A 141 -9.71 -17.35 -11.23
N LEU A 142 -9.90 -17.88 -12.45
CA LEU A 142 -10.98 -17.45 -13.36
C LEU A 142 -12.19 -18.40 -13.22
N PRO A 143 -13.43 -17.88 -13.15
CA PRO A 143 -13.81 -16.48 -12.91
C PRO A 143 -13.45 -16.04 -11.48
N LEU A 144 -13.54 -14.74 -11.15
CA LEU A 144 -13.47 -14.22 -9.77
C LEU A 144 -14.58 -14.83 -8.90
N SER A 145 -14.49 -16.11 -8.56
CA SER A 145 -15.36 -16.82 -7.64
C SER A 145 -14.59 -16.95 -6.34
N GLY A 146 -14.43 -15.84 -5.63
CA GLY A 146 -13.50 -15.81 -4.52
C GLY A 146 -13.75 -14.70 -3.56
N LYS A 147 -13.59 -15.04 -2.28
CA LYS A 147 -13.34 -14.10 -1.20
C LYS A 147 -11.95 -13.45 -1.33
N LEU A 148 -11.06 -13.97 -2.18
CA LEU A 148 -9.69 -13.43 -2.33
C LEU A 148 -9.73 -12.04 -2.95
N GLY A 149 -9.18 -11.07 -2.24
CA GLY A 149 -9.08 -9.67 -2.64
C GLY A 149 -7.94 -8.96 -1.94
N LEU A 150 -8.01 -7.64 -1.88
CA LEU A 150 -6.95 -6.77 -1.35
C LEU A 150 -7.47 -5.95 -0.18
N ARG A 151 -6.92 -6.18 1.01
CA ARG A 151 -7.25 -5.39 2.20
C ARG A 151 -6.25 -4.25 2.36
N THR A 152 -6.76 -3.04 2.53
CA THR A 152 -5.93 -1.87 2.82
C THR A 152 -5.33 -2.00 4.21
N ILE A 153 -4.06 -1.63 4.36
CA ILE A 153 -3.39 -1.40 5.65
C ILE A 153 -3.62 0.06 6.02
N PRO A 154 -4.51 0.36 6.97
CA PRO A 154 -4.76 1.74 7.41
C PRO A 154 -3.49 2.42 7.94
N GLY A 155 -3.39 3.73 7.74
CA GLY A 155 -2.23 4.54 8.11
C GLY A 155 -1.04 4.45 7.15
N TRP A 156 -0.95 3.39 6.33
CA TRP A 156 0.01 3.30 5.23
C TRP A 156 -0.65 3.34 3.84
N HIS A 157 -1.96 3.05 3.77
CA HIS A 157 -2.81 2.96 2.57
C HIS A 157 -2.46 1.88 1.56
N SER A 158 -1.50 1.02 1.84
CA SER A 158 -1.14 -0.06 0.94
C SER A 158 -2.03 -1.29 1.03
N PHE A 159 -1.81 -2.26 0.14
CA PHE A 159 -2.67 -3.44 0.03
C PHE A 159 -1.97 -4.73 0.44
N LEU A 160 -2.73 -5.62 1.08
CA LEU A 160 -2.36 -7.00 1.37
C LEU A 160 -3.39 -7.97 0.79
N PRO A 161 -2.97 -9.11 0.23
CA PRO A 161 -3.88 -10.18 -0.13
C PRO A 161 -4.63 -10.68 1.09
N ALA A 162 -5.95 -10.79 0.99
CA ALA A 162 -6.79 -11.29 2.07
C ALA A 162 -8.03 -12.00 1.56
N ILE A 163 -8.56 -12.90 2.38
CA ILE A 163 -9.90 -13.47 2.21
C ILE A 163 -10.91 -12.49 2.82
N ILE A 164 -11.60 -11.74 1.95
CA ILE A 164 -12.57 -10.70 2.26
C ILE A 164 -13.98 -11.28 2.24
N SER A 165 -14.70 -11.06 3.34
CA SER A 165 -16.12 -11.40 3.43
C SER A 165 -17.00 -10.30 2.82
N GLU A 166 -18.20 -10.65 2.35
CA GLU A 166 -19.18 -9.69 1.82
C GLU A 166 -19.59 -8.59 2.82
N LYS A 167 -19.43 -8.86 4.12
CA LYS A 167 -19.73 -7.90 5.20
C LYS A 167 -18.61 -6.88 5.38
N SER A 168 -17.37 -7.27 5.12
CA SER A 168 -16.17 -6.42 5.25
C SER A 168 -15.76 -5.73 3.97
N GLN A 169 -16.37 -6.10 2.84
CA GLN A 169 -16.06 -5.54 1.54
C GLN A 169 -16.44 -4.06 1.46
N ASP A 170 -15.56 -3.25 0.88
CA ASP A 170 -15.88 -1.87 0.53
C ASP A 170 -17.00 -1.88 -0.52
N ARG A 171 -18.15 -1.29 -0.18
CA ARG A 171 -19.32 -1.23 -1.08
C ARG A 171 -19.33 0.13 -1.77
N ILE A 172 -19.86 0.18 -2.99
CA ILE A 172 -20.12 1.45 -3.71
C ILE A 172 -18.82 2.21 -4.01
N LEU A 173 -17.77 1.51 -4.43
CA LEU A 173 -16.58 2.16 -4.99
C LEU A 173 -16.90 2.59 -6.43
N GLU A 174 -17.17 3.88 -6.62
CA GLU A 174 -17.33 4.46 -7.95
C GLU A 174 -15.96 4.63 -8.62
N ILE A 175 -15.80 4.06 -9.81
CA ILE A 175 -14.58 4.19 -10.61
C ILE A 175 -14.69 5.45 -11.47
N LYS A 176 -13.87 6.44 -11.15
CA LYS A 176 -13.74 7.70 -11.90
C LYS A 176 -12.74 7.53 -13.04
N PRO A 177 -12.82 8.30 -14.13
CA PRO A 177 -11.82 8.24 -15.19
C PRO A 177 -10.46 8.79 -14.74
N LEU A 178 -9.39 8.03 -14.96
CA LEU A 178 -8.02 8.48 -14.78
C LEU A 178 -7.50 9.18 -16.05
N SER A 179 -7.89 10.44 -16.24
CA SER A 179 -7.47 11.25 -17.40
C SER A 179 -6.13 11.98 -17.20
N ASP A 180 -5.58 12.53 -18.28
CA ASP A 180 -4.34 13.31 -18.27
C ASP A 180 -4.42 14.53 -17.34
N GLN A 181 -5.60 15.14 -17.18
CA GLN A 181 -5.78 16.27 -16.27
C GLN A 181 -5.52 15.88 -14.81
N HIS A 182 -5.97 14.70 -14.39
CA HIS A 182 -5.69 14.19 -13.05
C HIS A 182 -4.19 13.96 -12.87
N LEU A 183 -3.57 13.26 -13.82
CA LEU A 183 -2.13 12.96 -13.78
C LEU A 183 -1.29 14.23 -13.74
N ARG A 184 -1.59 15.21 -14.60
CA ARG A 184 -0.87 16.50 -14.65
C ARG A 184 -1.04 17.30 -13.36
N ALA A 185 -2.24 17.30 -12.76
CA ALA A 185 -2.46 17.97 -11.49
C ALA A 185 -1.62 17.32 -10.37
N TRP A 186 -1.61 15.99 -10.27
CA TRP A 186 -0.85 15.27 -9.26
C TRP A 186 0.66 15.35 -9.46
N TRP A 187 1.13 15.34 -10.71
CA TRP A 187 2.56 15.56 -11.03
C TRP A 187 3.02 16.99 -10.77
N SER A 188 2.10 17.97 -10.76
CA SER A 188 2.43 19.37 -10.50
C SER A 188 2.67 19.68 -9.02
N ILE A 189 2.40 18.73 -8.11
CA ILE A 189 2.68 18.90 -6.69
C ILE A 189 4.20 19.05 -6.49
N PRO A 190 4.67 20.14 -5.86
CA PRO A 190 6.09 20.45 -5.78
C PRO A 190 6.86 19.52 -4.84
N GLU A 191 6.29 19.07 -3.73
CA GLU A 191 6.95 18.18 -2.77
C GLU A 191 7.01 16.75 -3.30
N GLU A 192 8.23 16.23 -3.40
CA GLU A 192 8.51 14.88 -3.88
C GLU A 192 7.86 13.80 -3.01
N SER A 193 7.79 14.00 -1.70
CA SER A 193 7.16 13.06 -0.76
C SER A 193 5.65 12.90 -0.96
N THR A 194 5.01 13.91 -1.54
CA THR A 194 3.56 14.03 -1.77
C THR A 194 3.21 13.78 -3.24
N ARG A 195 4.20 13.76 -4.14
CA ARG A 195 4.00 13.53 -5.56
C ARG A 195 3.80 12.04 -5.85
N LEU A 196 2.96 11.75 -6.84
CA LEU A 196 2.81 10.42 -7.44
C LEU A 196 4.15 9.84 -7.93
N LYS A 197 4.63 8.77 -7.30
CA LYS A 197 5.97 8.17 -7.55
C LYS A 197 6.03 7.11 -8.66
N ILE A 198 4.87 6.70 -9.18
CA ILE A 198 4.71 5.55 -10.11
C ILE A 198 4.58 5.95 -11.59
N ILE A 199 5.18 7.09 -11.97
CA ILE A 199 4.92 7.78 -13.25
C ILE A 199 5.17 6.87 -14.46
N ASN A 200 6.33 6.22 -14.51
CA ASN A 200 6.72 5.44 -15.69
C ASN A 200 5.84 4.21 -15.87
N HIS A 201 5.52 3.52 -14.78
CA HIS A 201 4.65 2.36 -14.85
C HIS A 201 3.18 2.72 -15.17
N LEU A 202 2.72 3.92 -14.77
CA LEU A 202 1.44 4.43 -15.28
C LEU A 202 1.46 4.64 -16.79
N LYS A 203 2.57 5.17 -17.33
CA LYS A 203 2.72 5.43 -18.78
C LYS A 203 2.94 4.16 -19.60
N ASP A 204 3.58 3.15 -19.02
CA ASP A 204 3.82 1.85 -19.64
C ASP A 204 3.73 0.71 -18.61
N PRO A 205 2.53 0.15 -18.39
CA PRO A 205 2.36 -0.94 -17.45
C PRO A 205 2.93 -2.27 -17.97
N PHE A 206 3.38 -2.37 -19.22
CA PHE A 206 3.85 -3.63 -19.79
C PHE A 206 5.36 -3.85 -19.63
N GLN A 207 6.11 -2.86 -19.13
CA GLN A 207 7.55 -3.00 -18.86
C GLN A 207 7.88 -3.96 -17.71
N MET A 208 6.94 -4.19 -16.78
CA MET A 208 7.18 -5.14 -15.70
C MET A 208 6.80 -6.57 -16.13
N GLU A 209 7.81 -7.32 -16.57
CA GLU A 209 7.68 -8.76 -16.80
C GLU A 209 7.60 -9.56 -15.47
N ALA A 210 8.00 -8.97 -14.33
CA ALA A 210 7.95 -9.58 -13.00
C ALA A 210 7.78 -8.55 -11.85
N PRO A 211 7.30 -8.95 -10.65
CA PRO A 211 7.19 -8.08 -9.47
C PRO A 211 8.55 -7.56 -9.00
N GLY A 212 8.60 -6.33 -8.50
CA GLY A 212 9.82 -5.67 -8.07
C GLY A 212 9.53 -4.31 -7.42
N HIS A 213 9.87 -3.23 -8.12
CA HIS A 213 9.63 -1.85 -7.69
C HIS A 213 8.90 -1.09 -8.78
N PHE A 214 7.91 -0.27 -8.42
CA PHE A 214 7.30 0.67 -9.36
C PHE A 214 8.22 1.88 -9.64
N MET A 215 9.19 2.13 -8.76
CA MET A 215 10.22 3.17 -8.94
C MET A 215 11.34 2.66 -9.86
N ASP A 216 11.83 3.51 -10.77
CA ASP A 216 12.91 3.12 -11.70
C ASP A 216 14.25 2.89 -10.98
N ASN A 217 14.52 3.72 -9.96
CA ASN A 217 15.77 3.69 -9.20
C ASN A 217 15.43 3.69 -7.71
N PRO A 218 14.92 2.57 -7.16
CA PRO A 218 14.68 2.48 -5.74
C PRO A 218 16.03 2.65 -5.02
N ASP A 219 16.07 3.61 -4.10
CA ASP A 219 17.23 3.84 -3.27
C ASP A 219 17.46 2.65 -2.32
N GLU A 220 18.58 2.69 -1.60
CA GLU A 220 18.94 1.62 -0.68
C GLU A 220 17.91 1.44 0.46
N ASN A 221 17.22 2.52 0.85
CA ASN A 221 16.18 2.47 1.87
C ASN A 221 14.97 1.70 1.35
N ALA A 222 14.44 2.05 0.17
CA ALA A 222 13.31 1.38 -0.47
C ALA A 222 13.59 -0.12 -0.70
N ARG A 223 14.81 -0.47 -1.11
CA ARG A 223 15.25 -1.87 -1.24
C ARG A 223 15.26 -2.60 0.11
N THR A 224 15.77 -1.96 1.15
CA THR A 224 15.84 -2.52 2.50
C THR A 224 14.44 -2.68 3.11
N MET A 225 13.56 -1.70 2.91
CA MET A 225 12.15 -1.75 3.33
C MET A 225 11.42 -2.89 2.63
N CYS A 226 11.51 -2.98 1.31
CA CYS A 226 10.93 -4.08 0.51
C CYS A 226 11.39 -5.46 1.01
N CYS A 227 12.69 -5.64 1.23
CA CYS A 227 13.22 -6.87 1.78
C CYS A 227 12.68 -7.15 3.20
N THR A 228 12.57 -6.12 4.04
CA THR A 228 12.08 -6.26 5.41
C THR A 228 10.62 -6.71 5.43
N PHE A 229 9.76 -6.10 4.62
CA PHE A 229 8.37 -6.53 4.47
C PHE A 229 8.27 -7.98 3.98
N LEU A 230 9.08 -8.38 3.00
CA LEU A 230 9.11 -9.77 2.53
C LEU A 230 9.42 -10.78 3.64
N GLU A 231 10.37 -10.46 4.52
CA GLU A 231 10.71 -11.37 5.60
C GLU A 231 9.63 -11.41 6.70
N ILE A 232 8.93 -10.29 6.93
CA ILE A 232 7.75 -10.24 7.82
C ILE A 232 6.59 -11.03 7.24
N GLU A 233 6.27 -10.88 5.95
CA GLU A 233 5.22 -11.64 5.26
C GLU A 233 5.50 -13.14 5.29
N LYS A 234 6.74 -13.56 4.99
CA LYS A 234 7.13 -14.97 5.07
C LYS A 234 6.94 -15.53 6.47
N ALA A 235 7.33 -14.77 7.50
CA ALA A 235 7.11 -15.21 8.87
C ALA A 235 5.61 -15.27 9.21
N LEU A 236 4.79 -14.31 8.79
CA LEU A 236 3.33 -14.36 8.96
C LEU A 236 2.68 -15.56 8.27
N ALA A 237 3.26 -16.05 7.18
CA ALA A 237 2.80 -17.27 6.51
C ALA A 237 3.28 -18.57 7.20
N GLU A 238 4.37 -18.52 7.97
CA GLU A 238 5.00 -19.69 8.60
C GLU A 238 4.55 -19.94 10.04
N PHE A 239 4.17 -18.89 10.78
CA PHE A 239 3.84 -18.98 12.21
C PHE A 239 2.34 -18.78 12.46
N GLU A 240 1.77 -19.60 13.35
CA GLU A 240 0.35 -19.50 13.73
C GLU A 240 0.05 -18.28 14.62
N ASP A 241 0.98 -17.89 15.50
CA ASP A 241 0.86 -16.67 16.31
C ASP A 241 1.44 -15.47 15.54
N PRO A 242 0.62 -14.45 15.19
CA PRO A 242 1.09 -13.24 14.52
C PRO A 242 2.17 -12.48 15.29
N LYS A 243 2.24 -12.63 16.62
CA LYS A 243 3.30 -12.01 17.44
C LYS A 243 4.64 -12.66 17.20
N GLU A 244 4.67 -13.98 17.23
CA GLU A 244 5.86 -14.75 16.93
C GLU A 244 6.30 -14.49 15.50
N ALA A 245 5.35 -14.47 14.56
CA ALA A 245 5.58 -14.12 13.17
C ALA A 245 6.24 -12.75 12.99
N ILE A 246 5.73 -11.70 13.62
CA ILE A 246 6.30 -10.35 13.49
C ILE A 246 7.69 -10.30 14.09
N ILE A 247 7.89 -10.89 15.27
CA ILE A 247 9.21 -10.92 15.93
C ILE A 247 10.23 -11.67 15.07
N GLU A 248 9.87 -12.85 14.56
CA GLU A 248 10.74 -13.65 13.71
C GLU A 248 10.98 -13.01 12.34
N GLY A 249 9.96 -12.39 11.76
CA GLY A 249 10.06 -11.63 10.52
C GLY A 249 11.04 -10.47 10.63
N ILE A 250 10.98 -9.74 11.74
CA ILE A 250 11.91 -8.64 12.06
C ILE A 250 13.34 -9.17 12.29
N LYS A 251 13.52 -10.29 12.98
CA LYS A 251 14.84 -10.94 13.13
C LYS A 251 15.42 -11.38 11.78
N ARG A 252 14.59 -11.96 10.92
CA ARG A 252 14.95 -12.35 9.55
C ARG A 252 15.32 -11.13 8.71
N ALA A 253 14.54 -10.06 8.77
CA ALA A 253 14.84 -8.82 8.08
C ALA A 253 16.19 -8.22 8.54
N PHE A 254 16.45 -8.19 9.84
CA PHE A 254 17.72 -7.71 10.38
C PHE A 254 18.90 -8.54 9.86
N SER A 255 18.79 -9.87 9.85
CA SER A 255 19.87 -10.75 9.41
C SER A 255 20.06 -10.78 7.88
N ARG A 256 18.97 -10.70 7.10
CA ARG A 256 18.98 -10.93 5.64
C ARG A 256 18.94 -9.65 4.80
N CYS A 257 18.30 -8.59 5.28
CA CYS A 257 18.11 -7.35 4.53
C CYS A 257 19.16 -6.29 4.92
N ILE A 258 19.49 -6.22 6.20
CA ILE A 258 20.56 -5.36 6.72
C ILE A 258 21.87 -6.14 6.63
N GLY A 259 21.96 -7.28 7.31
CA GLY A 259 23.18 -8.07 7.41
C GLY A 259 24.15 -7.54 8.46
N ILE A 260 24.97 -8.43 9.03
CA ILE A 260 25.80 -8.17 10.23
C ILE A 260 26.82 -7.02 10.03
N PHE A 261 27.18 -6.69 8.78
CA PHE A 261 28.23 -5.72 8.47
C PHE A 261 27.75 -4.44 7.73
N ALA A 262 26.45 -4.27 7.48
CA ALA A 262 25.93 -3.12 6.71
C ALA A 262 25.04 -2.20 7.55
N LEU A 263 25.69 -1.53 8.52
CA LEU A 263 25.07 -0.58 9.45
C LEU A 263 24.40 0.63 8.77
N HIS A 264 24.79 0.98 7.55
CA HIS A 264 24.16 2.05 6.78
C HIS A 264 22.69 1.72 6.41
N ARG A 265 22.33 0.43 6.30
CA ARG A 265 20.95 -0.03 6.02
C ARG A 265 20.07 -0.07 7.27
N LEU A 266 20.68 0.02 8.44
CA LEU A 266 19.98 -0.01 9.73
C LEU A 266 19.00 1.16 9.87
N GLY A 267 19.29 2.31 9.24
CA GLY A 267 18.42 3.47 9.26
C GLY A 267 17.01 3.19 8.73
N ALA A 268 16.90 2.53 7.57
CA ALA A 268 15.61 2.19 6.97
C ALA A 268 14.80 1.21 7.84
N PHE A 269 15.47 0.21 8.40
CA PHE A 269 14.83 -0.75 9.31
C PHE A 269 14.32 -0.08 10.59
N LEU A 270 15.12 0.81 11.19
CA LEU A 270 14.72 1.58 12.36
C LEU A 270 13.59 2.56 12.03
N GLN A 271 13.59 3.14 10.83
CA GLN A 271 12.49 3.94 10.33
C GLN A 271 11.20 3.13 10.26
N LEU A 272 11.22 1.91 9.70
CA LEU A 272 10.03 1.05 9.69
C LEU A 272 9.51 0.77 11.10
N ILE A 273 10.40 0.38 12.01
CA ILE A 273 10.02 0.08 13.39
C ILE A 273 9.45 1.32 14.07
N ARG A 274 10.02 2.50 13.80
CA ARG A 274 9.50 3.79 14.28
C ARG A 274 8.10 4.04 13.73
N GLU A 275 7.88 3.91 12.42
CA GLU A 275 6.57 4.08 11.79
C GLU A 275 5.53 3.13 12.41
N MET A 276 5.87 1.83 12.54
CA MET A 276 5.00 0.83 13.18
C MET A 276 4.71 1.14 14.66
N ASN A 277 5.67 1.75 15.37
CA ASN A 277 5.54 2.16 16.77
C ASN A 277 4.71 3.44 16.91
N ASP A 278 4.89 4.41 16.00
CA ASP A 278 4.16 5.68 15.98
C ASP A 278 2.67 5.47 15.69
N ILE A 279 2.33 4.46 14.88
CA ILE A 279 0.96 4.00 14.68
C ILE A 279 0.54 2.91 15.68
N GLY A 280 1.27 2.69 16.78
CA GLY A 280 0.85 1.86 17.90
C GLY A 280 0.70 0.36 17.62
N MET A 281 1.19 -0.13 16.48
CA MET A 281 1.12 -1.55 16.10
C MET A 281 2.14 -2.40 16.88
N ILE A 282 3.31 -1.83 17.12
CA ILE A 282 4.34 -2.45 17.96
C ILE A 282 4.75 -1.49 19.08
N LYS A 283 5.37 -2.04 20.12
CA LYS A 283 6.07 -1.28 21.15
C LYS A 283 7.54 -1.61 21.03
N ALA A 284 8.34 -0.59 20.71
CA ALA A 284 9.78 -0.65 20.65
C ALA A 284 10.38 0.48 21.52
N PRO A 285 11.45 0.24 22.29
CA PRO A 285 12.11 1.27 23.10
C PRO A 285 13.00 2.16 22.20
N ILE A 286 12.38 2.89 21.26
CA ILE A 286 13.08 3.82 20.37
C ILE A 286 13.13 5.19 21.05
N SER A 287 14.32 5.67 21.40
CA SER A 287 14.52 7.06 21.85
C SER A 287 14.77 7.98 20.66
N ASP A 288 14.35 9.25 20.74
CA ASP A 288 14.72 10.30 19.76
C ASP A 288 16.24 10.60 19.73
N GLY A 289 17.00 10.06 20.69
CA GLY A 289 18.46 10.05 20.69
C GLY A 289 19.03 8.86 19.91
N GLY A 290 20.10 9.10 19.15
CA GLY A 290 20.74 8.13 18.26
C GLY A 290 20.96 6.74 18.88
N ILE A 291 20.79 5.71 18.05
CA ILE A 291 20.65 4.32 18.50
C ILE A 291 22.02 3.63 18.51
N ASP A 292 22.38 3.04 19.65
CA ASP A 292 23.59 2.22 19.80
C ASP A 292 23.37 0.82 19.20
N ILE A 293 24.24 0.45 18.26
CA ILE A 293 24.23 -0.82 17.52
C ILE A 293 24.44 -2.03 18.43
N MET A 294 25.26 -1.89 19.47
CA MET A 294 25.46 -2.96 20.46
C MET A 294 24.22 -3.12 21.36
N ALA A 295 23.49 -2.04 21.62
CA ALA A 295 22.20 -2.10 22.30
C ALA A 295 21.15 -2.80 21.44
N ILE A 296 21.05 -2.51 20.14
CA ILE A 296 20.13 -3.22 19.22
C ILE A 296 20.41 -4.73 19.20
N THR A 297 21.67 -5.14 19.12
CA THR A 297 22.03 -6.56 19.03
C THR A 297 21.68 -7.34 20.30
N ASN A 298 21.87 -6.74 21.49
CA ASN A 298 21.49 -7.33 22.77
C ASN A 298 19.97 -7.25 23.00
N MET A 299 19.31 -6.16 22.61
CA MET A 299 17.86 -6.02 22.69
C MET A 299 17.12 -6.99 21.77
N LEU A 300 17.63 -7.29 20.57
CA LEU A 300 17.05 -8.28 19.65
C LEU A 300 17.11 -9.71 20.20
N LYS A 301 18.11 -10.03 21.03
CA LYS A 301 18.21 -11.33 21.73
C LYS A 301 17.19 -11.47 22.87
N ASP A 302 16.83 -10.36 23.52
CA ASP A 302 15.97 -10.35 24.72
C ASP A 302 14.50 -9.98 24.42
N GLY A 303 14.13 -9.72 23.16
CA GLY A 303 12.75 -9.37 22.76
C GLY A 303 12.53 -7.86 22.57
N PHE A 304 13.25 -7.27 21.61
CA PHE A 304 13.25 -5.84 21.27
C PHE A 304 11.88 -5.25 20.92
N ILE A 305 11.00 -6.04 20.32
CA ILE A 305 9.71 -5.60 19.78
C ILE A 305 8.63 -6.51 20.34
N SER A 306 7.59 -5.89 20.87
CA SER A 306 6.37 -6.58 21.28
C SER A 306 5.18 -6.02 20.53
N VAL A 307 4.26 -6.88 20.09
CA VAL A 307 2.99 -6.43 19.51
C VAL A 307 2.11 -5.90 20.64
N THR A 308 1.56 -4.68 20.49
CA THR A 308 0.63 -4.14 21.48
C THR A 308 -0.68 -4.94 21.46
N LYS A 309 -1.51 -4.88 22.51
CA LYS A 309 -2.85 -5.51 22.47
C LYS A 309 -3.69 -4.97 21.29
N ALA A 310 -3.49 -3.70 20.96
CA ALA A 310 -4.22 -3.03 19.90
C ALA A 310 -3.67 -3.41 18.51
N GLY A 311 -2.34 -3.53 18.37
CA GLY A 311 -1.69 -4.09 17.18
C GLY A 311 -2.06 -5.54 16.93
N GLN A 312 -2.18 -6.36 17.99
CA GLN A 312 -2.64 -7.74 17.87
C GLN A 312 -4.07 -7.77 17.30
N ALA A 313 -5.01 -7.00 17.86
CA ALA A 313 -6.38 -6.96 17.36
C ALA A 313 -6.45 -6.50 15.89
N PHE A 314 -5.52 -5.63 15.46
CA PHE A 314 -5.38 -5.22 14.08
C PHE A 314 -4.89 -6.37 13.18
N PHE A 315 -3.80 -7.04 13.53
CA PHE A 315 -3.25 -8.16 12.75
C PHE A 315 -4.17 -9.39 12.73
N ASP A 316 -4.80 -9.72 13.86
CA ASP A 316 -5.77 -10.81 13.93
C ASP A 316 -6.89 -10.55 12.93
N ARG A 317 -7.42 -9.33 12.87
CA ARG A 317 -8.43 -8.94 11.87
C ARG A 317 -7.91 -8.96 10.44
N LEU A 318 -6.62 -8.66 10.21
CA LEU A 318 -5.99 -8.70 8.89
C LEU A 318 -5.86 -10.13 8.34
N TYR A 319 -5.58 -11.14 9.18
CA TYR A 319 -5.18 -12.48 8.74
C TYR A 319 -6.09 -13.64 9.19
N THR A 320 -6.99 -13.43 10.17
CA THR A 320 -7.97 -14.46 10.55
C THR A 320 -9.30 -14.28 9.83
N SER A 321 -9.63 -15.27 8.99
CA SER A 321 -11.01 -15.60 8.57
C SER A 321 -11.47 -16.94 9.17
N LYS A 322 -10.91 -17.37 10.30
CA LYS A 322 -11.29 -18.63 10.94
C LYS A 322 -11.86 -18.42 12.34
N SER A 323 -13.00 -19.07 12.53
CA SER A 323 -13.81 -19.28 13.74
C SER A 323 -14.80 -18.20 14.16
N SER A 324 -15.83 -18.00 13.33
CA SER A 324 -17.18 -17.83 13.89
C SER A 324 -18.23 -18.40 12.91
N GLU A 325 -18.20 -19.72 12.75
CA GLU A 325 -19.45 -20.47 12.62
C GLU A 325 -19.76 -20.98 14.03
N ASP A 326 -20.64 -20.25 14.70
CA ASP A 326 -21.81 -20.78 15.41
C ASP A 326 -22.94 -19.75 15.26
#